data_AF-A0A1G6FFG0-F1
#
_entry.id   AF-A0A1G6FFG0-F1
#
_cell.length_a   1.000
_cell.length_b   1.000
_cell.length_c   1.000
_cell.angle_alpha   90.00
_cell.angle_beta   90.00
_cell.angle_gamma   90.00
#
_symmetry.space_group_name_H-M   'P 1'
#
loop_
_entity.id
_entity.type
_entity.pdbx_description
1 polymer ?
#
loop_
_entity_poly.entity_id
_entity_poly.type
_entity_poly.pdbx_seq_one_letter_code
_entity_poly.pdbx_strand_id
1 'polypeptide(L)'
;MTNEQIIFNERMELMNSGVIGKSGRKITVKDMDGNSKEIEEPEQMHTFMEWKKRGYAVKHGEKAISKFPIWKHTTRKAEKEGDADQEKMFMKVAFFFTASQVEPIETAE
;
A
#
# COMPACT_ATOMS: atom_id res chain seq x y z
N MET A 1 -14.88 -0.58 -2.61
CA MET A 1 -13.74 -0.58 -1.66
C MET A 1 -12.48 -0.30 -2.46
N THR A 2 -11.79 0.80 -2.19
CA THR A 2 -10.59 1.21 -2.93
C THR A 2 -9.34 0.54 -2.34
N ASN A 3 -8.25 0.48 -3.11
CA ASN A 3 -6.97 -0.02 -2.58
C ASN A 3 -6.48 0.80 -1.39
N GLU A 4 -6.69 2.12 -1.40
CA GLU A 4 -6.32 2.99 -0.28
C GLU A 4 -7.06 2.61 1.00
N GLN A 5 -8.36 2.33 0.92
CA GLN A 5 -9.16 1.87 2.06
C GLN A 5 -8.69 0.50 2.56
N ILE A 6 -8.43 -0.46 1.65
CA ILE A 6 -7.95 -1.80 2.03
C ILE A 6 -6.61 -1.70 2.75
N ILE A 7 -5.66 -0.96 2.18
CA ILE A 7 -4.32 -0.77 2.74
C ILE A 7 -4.38 -0.02 4.08
N PHE A 8 -5.24 1.00 4.19
CA PHE A 8 -5.40 1.77 5.42
C PHE A 8 -5.97 0.92 6.56
N ASN A 9 -7.01 0.11 6.28
CA ASN A 9 -7.60 -0.79 7.26
C ASN A 9 -6.56 -1.80 7.77
N GLU A 10 -5.80 -2.42 6.87
CA GLU A 10 -4.74 -3.35 7.26
C GLU A 10 -3.65 -2.65 8.11
N ARG A 11 -3.24 -1.42 7.76
CA ARG A 11 -2.27 -0.64 8.56
C ARG A 11 -2.80 -0.42 9.98
N MET A 12 -4.08 -0.10 10.11
CA MET A 12 -4.72 0.08 11.42
C MET A 12 -4.74 -1.21 12.23
N GLU A 13 -5.06 -2.34 11.62
CA GLU A 13 -5.04 -3.65 12.28
C GLU A 13 -3.64 -4.02 12.76
N LEU A 14 -2.62 -3.89 11.90
CA LEU A 14 -1.22 -4.18 12.24
C LEU A 14 -0.67 -3.27 13.33
N MET A 15 -1.10 -2.00 13.37
CA MET A 15 -0.74 -1.07 14.44
C MET A 15 -1.41 -1.46 15.76
N ASN A 16 -2.69 -1.81 15.72
CA ASN A 16 -3.44 -2.25 16.91
C ASN A 16 -2.90 -3.58 17.46
N SER A 17 -2.38 -4.46 16.61
CA SER A 17 -1.70 -5.69 17.01
C SER A 17 -0.24 -5.49 17.44
N GLY A 18 0.30 -4.27 17.34
CA GLY A 18 1.67 -3.94 17.70
C GLY A 18 2.75 -4.48 16.75
N VAL A 19 2.36 -4.86 15.52
CA VAL A 19 3.28 -5.39 14.49
C VAL A 19 4.03 -4.27 13.77
N ILE A 20 3.37 -3.14 13.54
CA ILE A 20 3.97 -1.95 12.93
C ILE A 20 3.95 -0.76 13.89
N GLY A 21 4.89 0.16 13.68
CA GLY A 21 4.98 1.38 14.47
C GLY A 21 3.96 2.44 14.07
N LYS A 22 4.14 3.63 14.65
CA LYS A 22 3.38 4.84 14.34
C LYS A 22 4.25 5.75 13.48
N SER A 23 3.65 6.53 12.58
CA SER A 23 4.37 7.50 11.76
C SER A 23 4.79 8.77 12.54
N GLY A 24 4.28 8.92 13.77
CA GLY A 24 4.46 10.13 14.59
C GLY A 24 3.54 11.29 14.21
N ARG A 25 2.73 11.13 13.15
CA ARG A 25 1.69 12.08 12.75
C ARG A 25 0.36 11.68 13.37
N LYS A 26 -0.51 12.65 13.58
CA LYS A 26 -1.89 12.42 14.03
C LYS A 26 -2.84 12.68 12.89
N ILE A 27 -3.85 11.82 12.75
CA ILE A 27 -4.91 11.97 11.76
C ILE A 27 -6.27 12.01 12.47
N THR A 28 -7.18 12.80 11.92
CA THR A 28 -8.57 12.81 12.35
C THR A 28 -9.35 11.83 11.51
N VAL A 29 -9.78 10.72 12.11
CA VAL A 29 -10.67 9.76 11.46
C VAL A 29 -12.10 10.05 11.92
N LYS A 30 -13.01 10.18 10.97
CA LYS A 30 -14.44 10.28 11.25
C LYS A 30 -15.04 8.88 11.25
N ASP A 31 -15.68 8.53 12.36
CA ASP A 31 -16.47 7.31 12.50
C ASP A 31 -17.80 7.43 11.73
N MET A 32 -18.49 6.30 11.56
CA MET A 32 -19.81 6.24 10.89
C MET A 32 -20.88 7.08 11.60
N ASP A 33 -20.71 7.33 12.90
CA ASP A 33 -21.59 8.17 13.72
C ASP A 33 -21.26 9.68 13.62
N GLY A 34 -20.33 10.08 12.74
CA GLY A 34 -19.93 11.48 12.55
C GLY A 34 -18.98 12.03 13.63
N ASN A 35 -18.55 11.19 14.58
CA ASN A 35 -17.59 11.55 15.61
C ASN A 35 -16.15 11.56 15.05
N SER A 36 -15.42 12.64 15.33
CA SER A 36 -14.00 12.77 14.99
C SER A 36 -13.13 12.17 16.10
N LYS A 37 -12.32 11.17 15.77
CA LYS A 37 -11.28 10.64 16.66
C LYS A 37 -9.89 11.05 16.14
N GLU A 38 -9.10 11.63 17.02
CA GLU A 38 -7.68 11.85 16.78
C GLU A 38 -6.95 10.55 17.09
N ILE A 39 -6.40 9.91 16.05
CA ILE A 39 -5.59 8.71 16.18
C ILE A 39 -4.19 8.99 15.64
N GLU A 40 -3.21 8.24 16.15
CA GLU A 40 -1.89 8.25 15.55
C GLU A 40 -1.94 7.51 14.22
N GLU A 41 -1.31 8.10 13.21
CA GLU A 41 -1.23 7.51 11.89
C GLU A 41 -0.30 6.29 11.95
N PRO A 42 -0.74 5.12 11.47
CA PRO A 42 0.10 3.94 11.42
C PRO A 42 1.29 4.17 10.49
N GLU A 43 2.36 3.41 10.65
CA GLU A 43 3.49 3.44 9.71
C GLU A 43 3.02 3.18 8.27
N GLN A 44 3.62 3.87 7.29
CA GLN A 44 3.30 3.65 5.88
C GLN A 44 3.79 2.28 5.44
N MET A 45 2.98 1.59 4.64
CA MET A 45 3.38 0.36 3.97
C MET A 45 2.95 0.36 2.51
N HIS A 46 3.82 -0.16 1.67
CA HIS A 46 3.60 -0.27 0.23
C HIS A 46 4.14 -1.59 -0.31
N THR A 47 3.71 -1.95 -1.51
CA THR A 47 4.33 -3.07 -2.23
C THR A 47 5.75 -2.71 -2.65
N PHE A 48 6.60 -3.72 -2.87
CA PHE A 48 7.97 -3.51 -3.34
C PHE A 48 8.05 -2.58 -4.57
N MET A 49 7.18 -2.80 -5.56
CA MET A 49 7.16 -1.99 -6.78
C MET A 49 6.76 -0.54 -6.52
N GLU A 50 5.87 -0.31 -5.55
CA GLU A 50 5.43 1.02 -5.19
C GLU A 50 6.50 1.78 -4.39
N TRP A 51 7.23 1.10 -3.50
CA TRP A 51 8.43 1.66 -2.87
C TRP A 51 9.49 2.04 -3.90
N LYS A 52 9.76 1.15 -4.87
CA LYS A 52 10.69 1.42 -5.96
C LYS A 52 10.33 2.67 -6.77
N LYS A 53 9.04 2.86 -7.09
CA LYS A 53 8.55 4.07 -7.77
C LYS A 53 8.75 5.34 -6.95
N ARG A 54 8.73 5.23 -5.62
CA ARG A 54 8.93 6.34 -4.67
C ARG A 54 10.41 6.63 -4.39
N GLY A 55 11.33 5.91 -5.04
CA GLY A 55 12.77 6.07 -4.82
C GLY A 55 13.31 5.30 -3.62
N TYR A 56 12.62 4.25 -3.17
CA TYR A 56 13.06 3.41 -2.06
C TYR A 56 13.23 1.94 -2.50
N ALA A 57 14.21 1.26 -1.94
CA ALA A 57 14.39 -0.18 -2.09
C ALA A 57 14.16 -0.87 -0.75
N VAL A 58 13.58 -2.07 -0.77
CA VAL A 58 13.51 -2.91 0.43
C VAL A 58 14.92 -3.39 0.77
N LYS A 59 15.33 -3.21 2.03
CA LYS A 59 16.64 -3.63 2.53
C LYS A 59 16.87 -5.12 2.28
N HIS A 60 18.11 -5.49 2.03
CA HIS A 60 18.44 -6.89 1.74
C HIS A 60 18.06 -7.82 2.91
N GLY A 61 17.37 -8.92 2.60
CA GLY A 61 16.97 -9.94 3.59
C GLY A 61 15.64 -9.66 4.31
N GLU A 62 15.02 -8.50 4.12
CA GLU A 62 13.72 -8.17 4.71
C GLU A 62 12.58 -9.01 4.12
N LYS A 63 11.64 -9.41 4.99
CA LYS A 63 10.43 -10.16 4.61
C LYS A 63 9.21 -9.25 4.65
N ALA A 64 8.23 -9.54 3.80
CA ALA A 64 6.97 -8.80 3.81
C ALA A 64 6.28 -8.90 5.18
N ILE A 65 5.85 -7.76 5.73
CA ILE A 65 5.19 -7.71 7.04
C ILE A 65 3.75 -8.23 6.97
N SER A 66 3.08 -8.01 5.84
CA SER A 66 1.73 -8.50 5.58
C SER A 66 1.54 -8.86 4.11
N LYS A 67 0.56 -9.73 3.86
CA LYS A 67 0.12 -10.16 2.55
C LYS A 67 -1.40 -10.19 2.50
N PHE A 68 -1.99 -9.44 1.59
CA PHE A 68 -3.45 -9.38 1.44
C PHE A 68 -3.83 -9.06 -0.02
N PRO A 69 -5.04 -9.44 -0.46
CA PRO A 69 -5.51 -9.14 -1.79
C PRO A 69 -5.81 -7.65 -1.98
N ILE A 70 -5.29 -7.07 -3.06
CA ILE A 70 -5.66 -5.72 -3.53
C ILE A 70 -6.23 -5.80 -4.95
N TRP A 71 -7.02 -4.79 -5.34
CA TRP A 71 -7.50 -4.66 -6.70
C TRP A 71 -6.33 -4.30 -7.62
N LYS A 72 -6.10 -5.12 -8.63
CA LYS A 72 -5.18 -4.84 -9.71
C LYS A 72 -5.99 -4.53 -10.97
N HIS A 73 -5.75 -3.35 -11.52
CA HIS A 73 -6.20 -3.00 -12.87
C HIS A 73 -5.14 -3.44 -13.88
N THR A 74 -5.59 -4.06 -14.96
CA THR A 74 -4.75 -4.38 -16.11
C THR A 74 -5.49 -3.97 -17.38
N THR A 75 -4.79 -3.29 -18.26
CA THR A 75 -5.27 -2.99 -19.61
C THR A 75 -4.58 -3.94 -20.57
N ARG A 76 -5.34 -4.74 -21.30
CA ARG A 76 -4.82 -5.49 -22.45
C ARG A 76 -5.04 -4.62 -23.68
N LYS A 77 -3.94 -4.25 -24.34
CA LYS A 77 -3.99 -3.54 -25.62
C LYS A 77 -4.66 -4.41 -26.67
N ALA A 78 -5.52 -3.81 -27.49
CA ALA A 78 -6.10 -4.48 -28.64
C ALA A 78 -5.00 -5.04 -29.56
N GLU A 79 -5.15 -6.29 -29.98
CA GLU A 79 -4.20 -6.96 -30.89
C GLU A 79 -4.50 -6.65 -32.37
N LYS A 80 -5.63 -6.01 -32.68
CA LYS A 80 -6.07 -5.67 -34.04
C LYS A 80 -6.61 -4.23 -34.11
N GLU A 81 -6.36 -3.58 -35.24
CA GLU A 81 -6.96 -2.28 -35.56
C GLU A 81 -8.50 -2.41 -35.62
N GLY A 82 -9.20 -1.71 -34.73
CA GLY A 82 -10.66 -1.72 -34.61
C GLY A 82 -11.22 -2.36 -33.34
N ASP A 83 -10.40 -3.05 -32.54
CA ASP A 83 -10.81 -3.54 -31.22
C ASP A 83 -10.58 -2.47 -30.14
N ALA A 84 -11.47 -2.43 -29.14
CA ALA A 84 -11.29 -1.59 -27.96
C ALA A 84 -10.34 -2.27 -26.95
N ASP A 85 -9.52 -1.47 -26.28
CA ASP A 85 -8.69 -1.95 -25.17
C ASP A 85 -9.57 -2.60 -24.10
N GLN A 86 -9.19 -3.81 -23.67
CA GLN A 86 -9.93 -4.53 -22.65
C GLN A 86 -9.34 -4.21 -21.28
N GLU A 87 -10.10 -3.48 -20.47
CA GLU A 87 -9.79 -3.28 -19.07
C GLU A 87 -10.30 -4.45 -18.23
N LYS A 88 -9.43 -5.03 -17.42
CA LYS A 88 -9.78 -6.09 -16.47
C LYS A 88 -9.33 -5.70 -15.08
N MET A 89 -10.24 -5.77 -14.13
CA MET A 89 -9.93 -5.67 -12.70
C MET A 89 -10.06 -7.04 -12.05
N PHE A 90 -9.07 -7.39 -11.23
CA PHE A 90 -9.12 -8.60 -10.41
C PHE A 90 -8.36 -8.40 -9.11
N MET A 91 -8.75 -9.12 -8.07
CA MET A 91 -8.00 -9.13 -6.82
C MET A 91 -6.77 -10.02 -6.94
N LYS A 92 -5.64 -9.54 -6.44
CA LYS A 92 -4.39 -10.31 -6.36
C LYS A 92 -3.75 -10.09 -5.00
N VAL A 93 -3.29 -11.19 -4.39
CA VAL A 93 -2.47 -11.12 -3.17
C VAL A 93 -1.18 -10.35 -3.49
N ALA A 94 -0.96 -9.28 -2.73
CA ALA A 94 0.24 -8.46 -2.79
C ALA A 94 1.00 -8.54 -1.46
N PHE A 95 2.31 -8.34 -1.54
CA PHE A 95 3.21 -8.35 -0.39
C PHE A 95 3.59 -6.92 -0.04
N PHE A 96 3.45 -6.55 1.23
CA PHE A 96 3.67 -5.21 1.72
C PHE A 96 4.88 -5.14 2.66
N PHE A 97 5.57 -4.01 2.59
CA PHE A 97 6.75 -3.68 3.39
C PHE A 97 6.53 -2.31 4.02
N THR A 98 6.98 -2.12 5.26
CA THR A 98 6.86 -0.83 5.95
C THR A 98 7.99 0.13 5.59
N ALA A 99 7.83 1.40 5.99
CA ALA A 99 8.86 2.43 5.81
C ALA A 99 10.20 2.08 6.50
N SER A 100 10.16 1.37 7.63
CA SER A 100 11.35 0.92 8.37
C SER A 100 12.15 -0.16 7.64
N GLN A 101 11.50 -0.90 6.73
CA GLN A 101 12.10 -1.99 5.95
C GLN A 101 12.75 -1.52 4.64
N VAL A 102 12.64 -0.23 4.31
CA VAL A 102 13.18 0.32 3.08
C VAL A 102 14.31 1.31 3.34
N GLU A 103 15.12 1.53 2.33
CA GLU A 103 16.19 2.51 2.27
C GLU A 103 16.08 3.32 0.97
N PRO A 104 16.50 4.60 0.97
CA PRO A 104 16.51 5.39 -0.25
C PRO A 104 17.43 4.74 -1.29
N ILE A 105 16.97 4.71 -2.55
CA ILE A 105 17.82 4.32 -3.67
C ILE A 105 18.76 5.51 -3.92
N GLU A 106 20.04 5.34 -3.62
CA GLU A 106 21.06 6.29 -4.05
C GLU A 106 20.98 6.38 -5.57
N THR A 107 20.45 7.50 -6.06
CA THR A 107 20.60 7.85 -7.46
C THR A 107 22.02 8.37 -7.56
N ALA A 108 22.93 7.55 -8.06
CA ALA A 108 24.23 8.05 -8.46
C ALA A 108 24.00 9.08 -9.57
N GLU A 109 24.08 10.37 -9.21
CA GLU A 109 24.25 11.48 -10.15
C GLU A 109 25.64 11.44 -10.78
#